data_AF-A0A2N2ELF4-F1
#
_entry.id   AF-A0A2N2ELF4-F1
#
_cell.length_a   1.000
_cell.length_b   1.000
_cell.length_c   1.000
_cell.angle_alpha   90.00
_cell.angle_beta   90.00
_cell.angle_gamma   90.00
#
_symmetry.space_group_name_H-M   'P 1'
#
loop_
_entity.id
_entity.type
_entity.pdbx_description
1 polymer ?
#
loop_
_entity_poly.entity_id
_entity_poly.type
_entity_poly.pdbx_seq_one_letter_code
_entity_poly.pdbx_strand_id
1 'polypeptide(L)'
;MTARDSLLEIFSETLPSSGVRPAADQLKRLAGEEFSRRGLPVTSVEAYGTSRRLVLYASGLPAGALSVRALSEIFPLLLGRLEFARTMSWEASGFGFPAPVRSLLALHGERLVSFSAAGLKSGRVTEGLESLGPRRLSLPSAEKYFKTLEHASVLVKDGERLAAMRAGLDSASRRMRLGVEAHEDTLRENLYSAEYPVPVVSGFAQEFLALPPERLRSALRSLMFFPVSDDDGRLQPYFAAFRDGVSKGQRNVEDGYRAALESRLRQLQTK
;
A
#
# COMPACT_ATOMS: atom_id res chain seq x y z
N MET A 1 -29.74 -5.20 -18.77
CA MET A 1 -28.74 -4.11 -18.66
C MET A 1 -27.41 -4.75 -18.35
N THR A 2 -26.35 -4.46 -19.10
CA THR A 2 -25.01 -4.99 -18.76
C THR A 2 -24.54 -4.30 -17.48
N ALA A 3 -24.10 -5.05 -16.48
CA ALA A 3 -23.49 -4.45 -15.29
C ALA A 3 -22.02 -4.13 -15.58
N ARG A 4 -21.45 -3.13 -14.90
CA ARG A 4 -20.07 -2.69 -15.09
C ARG A 4 -19.41 -2.39 -13.75
N ASP A 5 -18.09 -2.46 -13.74
CA ASP A 5 -17.31 -2.13 -12.56
C ASP A 5 -17.05 -0.61 -12.51
N SER A 6 -17.02 -0.08 -11.29
CA SER A 6 -16.71 1.30 -11.00
C SER A 6 -15.45 1.38 -10.16
N LEU A 7 -14.64 2.39 -10.44
CA LEU A 7 -13.36 2.61 -9.83
C LEU A 7 -13.24 4.06 -9.41
N LEU A 8 -12.73 4.28 -8.21
CA LEU A 8 -12.21 5.55 -7.74
C LEU A 8 -10.82 5.30 -7.15
N GLU A 9 -9.80 5.98 -7.65
CA GLU A 9 -8.47 6.04 -7.03
C GLU A 9 -8.18 7.47 -6.59
N ILE A 10 -7.73 7.60 -5.35
CA ILE A 10 -7.14 8.81 -4.77
C ILE A 10 -5.63 8.54 -4.70
N PHE A 11 -4.88 9.12 -5.62
CA PHE A 11 -3.42 8.99 -5.66
C PHE A 11 -2.78 10.17 -4.93
N SER A 12 -1.84 9.89 -4.05
CA SER A 12 -1.18 10.88 -3.19
C SER A 12 0.34 10.67 -3.14
N GLU A 13 1.01 11.54 -2.41
CA GLU A 13 2.30 11.19 -1.83
C GLU A 13 2.16 10.09 -0.77
N THR A 14 3.29 9.74 -0.14
CA THR A 14 3.38 8.67 0.85
C THR A 14 2.45 8.90 2.04
N LEU A 15 1.49 7.99 2.19
CA LEU A 15 0.58 7.89 3.32
C LEU A 15 1.28 7.26 4.51
N PRO A 16 0.95 7.67 5.75
CA PRO A 16 1.36 6.94 6.94
C PRO A 16 0.74 5.55 6.93
N SER A 17 1.56 4.50 6.98
CA SER A 17 1.12 3.09 6.88
C SER A 17 0.02 2.72 7.88
N SER A 18 0.06 3.28 9.09
CA SER A 18 -0.96 3.07 10.13
C SER A 18 -2.35 3.65 9.78
N GLY A 19 -2.41 4.65 8.90
CA GLY A 19 -3.67 5.28 8.48
C GLY A 19 -4.31 4.66 7.24
N VAL A 20 -3.57 3.84 6.49
CA VAL A 20 -4.02 3.33 5.19
C VAL A 20 -5.20 2.37 5.34
N ARG A 21 -5.10 1.38 6.22
CA ARG A 21 -6.19 0.39 6.42
C ARG A 21 -7.47 1.03 6.96
N PRO A 22 -7.43 1.85 8.04
CA PRO A 22 -8.62 2.57 8.49
C PRO A 22 -9.27 3.42 7.40
N ALA A 23 -8.48 4.06 6.53
CA ALA A 23 -9.01 4.86 5.44
C ALA A 23 -9.70 4.02 4.35
N ALA A 24 -9.12 2.88 3.97
CA ALA A 24 -9.76 1.94 3.05
C ALA A 24 -11.08 1.40 3.63
N ASP A 25 -11.09 1.00 4.91
CA ASP A 25 -12.29 0.49 5.58
C ASP A 25 -13.40 1.56 5.65
N GLN A 26 -13.04 2.82 5.97
CA GLN A 26 -13.96 3.96 5.90
C GLN A 26 -14.52 4.16 4.49
N LEU A 27 -13.66 4.15 3.47
CA LEU A 27 -14.05 4.35 2.08
C LEU A 27 -15.04 3.28 1.60
N LYS A 28 -14.77 2.01 1.92
CA LYS A 28 -15.68 0.87 1.64
C LYS A 28 -17.03 1.07 2.31
N ARG A 29 -17.03 1.39 3.60
CA ARG A 29 -18.26 1.61 4.39
C ARG A 29 -19.10 2.75 3.83
N LEU A 30 -18.49 3.93 3.66
CA LEU A 30 -19.17 5.12 3.15
C LEU A 30 -19.76 4.90 1.74
N ALA A 31 -19.01 4.21 0.87
CA ALA A 31 -19.51 3.86 -0.47
C ALA A 31 -20.72 2.93 -0.41
N GLY A 32 -20.66 1.87 0.42
CA GLY A 32 -21.78 0.95 0.60
C GLY A 32 -23.04 1.65 1.13
N GLU A 33 -22.89 2.58 2.07
CA GLU A 33 -23.98 3.41 2.59
C GLU A 33 -24.59 4.33 1.50
N GLU A 34 -23.76 4.99 0.69
CA GLU A 34 -24.23 5.86 -0.41
C GLU A 34 -24.95 5.08 -1.51
N PHE A 35 -24.42 3.92 -1.92
CA PHE A 35 -25.07 3.07 -2.92
C PHE A 35 -26.44 2.58 -2.42
N SER A 36 -26.51 2.12 -1.17
CA SER A 36 -27.75 1.65 -0.56
C SER A 36 -28.78 2.77 -0.46
N ARG A 37 -28.38 3.95 0.04
CA ARG A 37 -29.27 5.11 0.19
C ARG A 37 -29.88 5.59 -1.13
N ARG A 38 -29.13 5.47 -2.22
CA ARG A 38 -29.56 5.88 -3.57
C ARG A 38 -30.25 4.76 -4.35
N GLY A 39 -30.44 3.58 -3.74
CA GLY A 39 -31.05 2.43 -4.40
C GLY A 39 -30.24 1.90 -5.58
N LEU A 40 -28.92 2.06 -5.56
CA LEU A 40 -28.03 1.56 -6.61
C LEU A 40 -27.67 0.10 -6.30
N PRO A 41 -28.13 -0.88 -7.10
CA PRO A 41 -27.77 -2.28 -6.88
C PRO A 41 -26.28 -2.44 -7.18
N VAL A 42 -25.54 -3.04 -6.24
CA VAL A 42 -24.11 -3.31 -6.33
C VAL A 42 -23.86 -4.74 -5.88
N THR A 43 -22.98 -5.45 -6.59
CA THR A 43 -22.65 -6.85 -6.26
C THR A 43 -21.59 -6.92 -5.18
N SER A 44 -20.53 -6.11 -5.29
CA SER A 44 -19.52 -5.99 -4.25
C SER A 44 -18.97 -4.58 -4.18
N VAL A 45 -18.52 -4.20 -2.99
CA VAL A 45 -17.80 -2.95 -2.74
C VAL A 45 -16.54 -3.31 -1.99
N GLU A 46 -15.39 -3.08 -2.61
CA GLU A 46 -14.09 -3.31 -2.02
C GLU A 46 -13.29 -2.03 -1.98
N ALA A 47 -12.45 -1.88 -0.96
CA ALA A 47 -11.49 -0.80 -0.91
C ALA A 47 -10.11 -1.35 -0.56
N TYR A 48 -9.09 -0.69 -1.11
CA TYR A 48 -7.70 -1.06 -0.97
C TYR A 48 -6.88 0.18 -0.67
N GLY A 49 -5.72 -0.01 -0.05
CA GLY A 49 -4.81 1.10 0.20
C GLY A 49 -3.36 0.66 0.12
N THR A 50 -2.50 1.48 -0.46
CA THR A 50 -1.05 1.29 -0.49
C THR A 50 -0.34 2.44 0.21
N SER A 51 0.99 2.48 0.14
CA SER A 51 1.76 3.64 0.57
C SER A 51 1.37 4.94 -0.16
N ARG A 52 0.73 4.90 -1.33
CA ARG A 52 0.46 6.11 -2.15
C ARG A 52 -0.94 6.21 -2.76
N ARG A 53 -1.81 5.24 -2.53
CA ARG A 53 -3.16 5.28 -3.09
C ARG A 53 -4.20 4.72 -2.15
N LEU A 54 -5.41 5.30 -2.21
CA LEU A 54 -6.64 4.70 -1.71
C LEU A 54 -7.55 4.42 -2.90
N VAL A 55 -8.12 3.22 -2.92
CA VAL A 55 -8.89 2.72 -4.07
C VAL A 55 -10.22 2.19 -3.58
N LEU A 56 -11.29 2.59 -4.26
CA LEU A 56 -12.60 1.99 -4.17
C LEU A 56 -12.89 1.27 -5.48
N TYR A 57 -13.29 0.00 -5.38
CA TYR A 57 -13.72 -0.82 -6.50
C TYR A 57 -15.10 -1.40 -6.22
N ALA A 58 -16.09 -1.04 -7.03
CA ALA A 58 -17.45 -1.53 -6.90
C ALA A 58 -17.84 -2.33 -8.15
N SER A 59 -18.29 -3.57 -7.97
CA SER A 59 -18.69 -4.44 -9.08
C SER A 59 -20.20 -4.50 -9.24
N GLY A 60 -20.65 -4.73 -10.47
CA GLY A 60 -22.05 -5.03 -10.73
C GLY A 60 -23.01 -3.83 -10.65
N LEU A 61 -22.50 -2.60 -10.76
CA LEU A 61 -23.37 -1.41 -10.87
C LEU A 61 -24.04 -1.38 -12.26
N PRO A 62 -25.28 -0.87 -12.39
CA PRO A 62 -25.97 -0.80 -13.68
C PRO A 62 -25.14 0.00 -14.69
N ALA A 63 -24.97 -0.48 -15.92
CA ALA A 63 -24.37 0.37 -16.95
C ALA A 63 -25.29 1.54 -17.30
N GLY A 64 -24.69 2.64 -17.72
CA GLY A 64 -25.41 3.74 -18.35
C GLY A 64 -25.02 5.09 -17.80
N ALA A 65 -25.65 6.14 -18.35
CA ALA A 65 -25.37 7.51 -17.96
C ALA A 65 -25.87 7.83 -16.55
N LEU A 66 -26.94 7.16 -16.09
CA LEU A 66 -27.49 7.36 -14.74
C LEU A 66 -26.50 6.96 -13.66
N SER A 67 -25.84 5.80 -13.79
CA SER A 67 -24.81 5.39 -12.84
C SER A 67 -23.60 6.32 -12.87
N VAL A 68 -23.15 6.74 -14.05
CA VAL A 68 -22.05 7.72 -14.18
C VAL A 68 -22.39 9.03 -13.46
N ARG A 69 -23.63 9.53 -13.63
CA ARG A 69 -24.10 10.73 -12.94
C ARG A 69 -24.14 10.52 -11.43
N ALA A 70 -24.72 9.42 -10.96
CA ALA A 70 -24.78 9.13 -9.52
C ALA A 70 -23.38 9.02 -8.91
N LEU A 71 -22.44 8.34 -9.59
CA LEU A 71 -21.05 8.23 -9.15
C LEU A 71 -20.33 9.59 -9.12
N SER A 72 -20.62 10.48 -10.07
CA SER A 72 -20.05 11.85 -10.09
C SER A 72 -20.48 12.70 -8.90
N GLU A 73 -21.61 12.36 -8.27
CA GLU A 73 -22.09 12.99 -7.03
C GLU A 73 -21.57 12.25 -5.79
N ILE A 74 -21.52 10.91 -5.83
CA ILE A 74 -21.10 10.07 -4.70
C ILE A 74 -19.61 10.24 -4.42
N PHE A 75 -18.74 10.12 -5.42
CA PHE A 75 -17.28 10.15 -5.21
C PHE A 75 -16.77 11.41 -4.49
N PRO A 76 -17.12 12.65 -4.87
CA PRO A 76 -16.69 13.82 -4.10
C PRO A 76 -17.25 13.84 -2.67
N LEU A 77 -18.46 13.31 -2.44
CA LEU A 77 -19.02 13.15 -1.08
C LEU A 77 -18.21 12.17 -0.24
N LEU A 78 -17.76 11.05 -0.81
CA LEU A 78 -16.91 10.08 -0.12
C LEU A 78 -15.60 10.73 0.32
N LEU A 79 -14.94 11.44 -0.59
CA LEU A 79 -13.70 12.17 -0.29
C LEU A 79 -13.92 13.14 0.87
N GLY A 80 -14.97 13.97 0.82
CA GLY A 80 -15.27 14.94 1.87
C GLY A 80 -15.63 14.36 3.24
N ARG A 81 -15.90 13.04 3.33
CA ARG A 81 -16.27 12.34 4.57
C ARG A 81 -15.16 11.45 5.13
N LEU A 82 -14.00 11.37 4.48
CA LEU A 82 -12.87 10.63 5.01
C LEU A 82 -12.28 11.36 6.21
N GLU A 83 -12.15 10.65 7.32
CA GLU A 83 -11.59 11.18 8.56
C GLU A 83 -10.21 10.57 8.82
N PHE A 84 -9.25 11.44 9.19
CA PHE A 84 -7.89 11.04 9.50
C PHE A 84 -7.44 11.68 10.81
N ALA A 85 -6.65 10.93 11.59
CA ALA A 85 -6.12 11.40 12.88
C ALA A 85 -5.22 12.64 12.75
N ARG A 86 -4.52 12.76 11.62
CA ARG A 86 -3.74 13.94 11.24
C ARG A 86 -4.00 14.23 9.77
N THR A 87 -4.40 15.46 9.50
CA THR A 87 -4.65 15.97 8.15
C THR A 87 -3.75 17.17 7.89
N MET A 88 -3.42 17.38 6.62
CA MET A 88 -2.90 18.65 6.14
C MET A 88 -4.01 19.31 5.33
N SER A 89 -4.29 20.58 5.61
CA SER A 89 -5.22 21.38 4.80
C SER A 89 -4.42 22.10 3.72
N TRP A 90 -4.66 21.75 2.46
CA TRP A 90 -3.97 22.32 1.31
C TRP A 90 -4.81 23.35 0.55
N GLU A 91 -6.07 23.56 0.93
CA GLU A 91 -7.01 24.38 0.17
C GLU A 91 -8.06 25.06 1.08
N ALA A 92 -8.59 26.19 0.62
CA ALA A 92 -9.72 26.88 1.22
C ALA A 92 -11.00 26.04 1.34
N SER A 93 -11.08 24.89 0.64
CA SER A 93 -12.21 23.95 0.71
C SER A 93 -12.29 23.19 2.04
N GLY A 94 -11.22 23.19 2.85
CA GLY A 94 -11.17 22.49 4.13
C GLY A 94 -11.02 20.96 4.00
N PHE A 95 -10.78 20.44 2.80
CA PHE A 95 -10.51 19.01 2.58
C PHE A 95 -9.21 18.59 3.28
N GLY A 96 -9.34 17.78 4.33
CA GLY A 96 -8.21 17.24 5.08
C GLY A 96 -7.79 15.87 4.56
N PHE A 97 -6.55 15.74 4.10
CA PHE A 97 -5.95 14.46 3.71
C PHE A 97 -4.58 14.32 4.40
N PRO A 98 -4.12 13.10 4.75
CA PRO A 98 -2.86 12.91 5.49
C PRO A 98 -1.60 13.19 4.64
N ALA A 99 -1.75 13.40 3.32
CA ALA A 99 -0.67 13.70 2.39
C ALA A 99 -1.20 14.57 1.23
N PRO A 100 -0.35 15.21 0.40
CA PRO A 100 -0.82 15.86 -0.82
C PRO A 100 -1.45 14.87 -1.80
N VAL A 101 -2.70 15.12 -2.18
CA VAL A 101 -3.36 14.39 -3.28
C VAL A 101 -2.76 14.89 -4.60
N ARG A 102 -2.36 13.96 -5.46
CA ARG A 102 -1.69 14.23 -6.74
C ARG A 102 -2.63 14.06 -7.92
N SER A 103 -3.55 13.11 -7.87
CA SER A 103 -4.56 12.93 -8.90
C SER A 103 -5.78 12.16 -8.39
N LEU A 104 -6.87 12.30 -9.13
CA LEU A 104 -8.09 11.52 -8.95
C LEU A 104 -8.37 10.76 -10.25
N LEU A 105 -8.58 9.46 -10.16
CA LEU A 105 -9.01 8.64 -11.28
C LEU A 105 -10.38 8.06 -10.98
N ALA A 106 -11.32 8.20 -11.92
CA ALA A 106 -12.66 7.66 -11.72
C ALA A 106 -13.31 7.16 -13.01
N LEU A 107 -13.67 5.87 -13.01
CA LEU A 107 -14.21 5.17 -14.18
C LEU A 107 -15.45 4.35 -13.82
N HIS A 108 -16.35 4.17 -14.78
CA HIS A 108 -17.44 3.21 -14.74
C HIS A 108 -17.49 2.46 -16.08
N GLY A 109 -17.01 1.21 -16.07
CA GLY A 109 -16.55 0.54 -17.29
C GLY A 109 -15.50 1.42 -18.00
N GLU A 110 -15.74 1.75 -19.27
CA GLU A 110 -14.88 2.61 -20.10
C GLU A 110 -15.18 4.12 -19.95
N ARG A 111 -16.28 4.46 -19.26
CA ARG A 111 -16.75 5.84 -19.15
C ARG A 111 -16.03 6.57 -18.03
N LEU A 112 -15.60 7.80 -18.32
CA LEU A 112 -15.07 8.72 -17.32
C LEU A 112 -16.19 9.20 -16.39
N VAL A 113 -15.98 9.10 -15.08
CA VAL A 113 -16.84 9.73 -14.08
C VAL A 113 -16.21 11.08 -13.73
N SER A 114 -16.66 12.14 -14.40
CA SER A 114 -16.10 13.50 -14.24
C SER A 114 -16.66 14.19 -13.00
N PHE A 115 -15.78 14.58 -12.08
CA PHE A 115 -16.09 15.44 -10.94
C PHE A 115 -14.84 16.22 -10.52
N SER A 116 -15.00 17.16 -9.59
CA SER A 116 -13.89 17.87 -8.96
C SER A 116 -13.94 17.70 -7.44
N ALA A 117 -12.78 17.51 -6.83
CA ALA A 117 -12.60 17.48 -5.38
C ALA A 117 -11.16 17.85 -5.04
N ALA A 118 -10.92 18.51 -3.90
CA ALA A 118 -9.59 18.91 -3.44
C ALA A 118 -8.78 19.70 -4.50
N GLY A 119 -9.44 20.63 -5.22
CA GLY A 119 -8.83 21.37 -6.33
C GLY A 119 -8.47 20.55 -7.58
N LEU A 120 -8.78 19.25 -7.62
CA LEU A 120 -8.42 18.34 -8.71
C LEU A 120 -9.66 17.89 -9.49
N LYS A 121 -9.52 17.75 -10.80
CA LYS A 121 -10.51 17.13 -11.67
C LYS A 121 -10.19 15.66 -11.86
N SER A 122 -11.20 14.79 -11.77
CA SER A 122 -11.03 13.36 -12.02
C SER A 122 -10.68 13.07 -13.49
N GLY A 123 -9.85 12.05 -13.68
CA GLY A 123 -9.37 11.60 -14.98
C GLY A 123 -9.36 10.08 -15.13
N ARG A 124 -8.58 9.61 -16.09
CA ARG A 124 -8.35 8.18 -16.37
C ARG A 124 -6.88 7.77 -16.26
N VAL A 125 -6.04 8.65 -15.71
CA VAL A 125 -4.58 8.46 -15.66
C VAL A 125 -4.17 8.20 -14.22
N THR A 126 -3.43 7.12 -14.02
CA THR A 126 -2.76 6.76 -12.76
C THR A 126 -1.24 6.71 -12.97
N GLU A 127 -0.49 6.38 -11.94
CA GLU A 127 0.96 6.23 -11.97
C GLU A 127 1.40 4.83 -11.54
N GLY A 128 2.42 4.32 -12.22
CA GLY A 128 3.14 3.11 -11.83
C GLY A 128 4.09 3.33 -10.66
N LEU A 129 4.94 2.34 -10.39
CA LEU A 129 5.86 2.37 -9.26
C LEU A 129 6.86 3.53 -9.33
N GLU A 130 6.91 4.35 -8.28
CA GLU A 130 7.77 5.54 -8.22
C GLU A 130 9.26 5.24 -8.45
N SER A 131 9.76 4.13 -7.89
CA SER A 131 11.18 3.75 -8.00
C SER A 131 11.64 3.45 -9.44
N LEU A 132 10.70 3.27 -10.37
CA LEU A 132 10.95 3.09 -11.80
C LEU A 132 10.86 4.41 -12.59
N GLY A 133 10.59 5.52 -11.90
CA GLY A 133 10.28 6.82 -12.48
C GLY A 133 8.78 7.00 -12.73
N PRO A 134 8.31 8.25 -12.87
CA PRO A 134 6.90 8.56 -13.06
C PRO A 134 6.42 8.04 -14.42
N ARG A 135 5.76 6.87 -14.41
CA ARG A 135 5.10 6.30 -15.59
C ARG A 135 3.61 6.55 -15.50
N ARG A 136 3.11 7.50 -16.30
CA ARG A 136 1.67 7.75 -16.44
C ARG A 136 1.00 6.64 -17.23
N LEU A 137 -0.08 6.11 -16.69
CA LEU A 137 -0.84 4.99 -17.24
C LEU A 137 -2.28 5.43 -17.49
N SER A 138 -2.67 5.50 -18.75
CA SER A 138 -4.07 5.78 -19.12
C SER A 138 -4.86 4.47 -19.10
N LEU A 139 -5.93 4.43 -18.32
CA LEU A 139 -6.78 3.26 -18.22
C LEU A 139 -7.88 3.26 -19.28
N PRO A 140 -8.07 2.14 -20.01
CA PRO A 140 -9.17 2.00 -20.95
C PRO A 140 -10.51 1.79 -20.23
N SER A 141 -10.50 1.09 -19.09
CA SER A 141 -11.69 0.80 -18.29
C SER A 141 -11.36 0.48 -16.82
N ALA A 142 -12.36 0.53 -15.95
CA ALA A 142 -12.26 0.15 -14.54
C ALA A 142 -11.72 -1.28 -14.36
N GLU A 143 -12.20 -2.23 -15.16
CA GLU A 143 -11.86 -3.65 -15.10
C GLU A 143 -10.37 -3.93 -15.40
N LYS A 144 -9.69 -3.00 -16.10
CA LYS A 144 -8.26 -3.15 -16.42
C LYS A 144 -7.33 -2.61 -15.33
N TYR A 145 -7.87 -1.99 -14.29
CA TYR A 145 -7.11 -1.29 -13.26
C TYR A 145 -6.00 -2.14 -12.63
N PHE A 146 -6.38 -3.22 -11.96
CA PHE A 146 -5.45 -4.07 -11.22
C PHE A 146 -4.34 -4.63 -12.10
N LYS A 147 -4.71 -5.21 -13.25
CA LYS A 147 -3.75 -5.80 -14.19
C LYS A 147 -2.80 -4.75 -14.81
N THR A 148 -3.30 -3.55 -15.09
CA THR A 148 -2.46 -2.47 -15.64
C THR A 148 -1.42 -2.00 -14.62
N LEU A 149 -1.81 -1.88 -13.35
CA LEU A 149 -0.90 -1.52 -12.27
C LEU A 149 0.09 -2.64 -11.94
N GLU A 150 -0.35 -3.90 -11.96
CA GLU A 150 0.53 -5.05 -11.79
C GLU A 150 1.66 -5.05 -12.84
N HIS A 151 1.33 -4.82 -14.12
CA HIS A 151 2.32 -4.66 -15.20
C HIS A 151 3.24 -3.45 -15.03
N ALA A 152 2.83 -2.47 -14.21
CA ALA A 152 3.63 -1.32 -13.84
C ALA A 152 4.27 -1.47 -12.44
N SER A 153 4.37 -2.71 -11.96
CA SER A 153 4.96 -3.08 -10.68
C SER A 153 4.24 -2.41 -9.51
N VAL A 154 2.92 -2.45 -9.48
CA VAL A 154 2.10 -2.03 -8.34
C VAL A 154 1.04 -3.08 -8.06
N LEU A 155 1.13 -3.72 -6.90
CA LEU A 155 0.16 -4.69 -6.42
C LEU A 155 -0.82 -3.97 -5.50
N VAL A 156 -2.05 -3.72 -5.96
CA VAL A 156 -3.01 -2.94 -5.15
C VAL A 156 -3.67 -3.80 -4.08
N LYS A 157 -4.01 -5.05 -4.39
CA LYS A 157 -4.76 -5.90 -3.46
C LYS A 157 -3.87 -6.39 -2.34
N ASP A 158 -4.36 -6.25 -1.11
CA ASP A 158 -3.65 -6.66 0.10
C ASP A 158 -3.24 -8.14 0.06
N GLY A 159 -4.15 -9.02 -0.37
CA GLY A 159 -3.88 -10.45 -0.48
C GLY A 159 -2.75 -10.79 -1.46
N GLU A 160 -2.69 -10.08 -2.59
CA GLU A 160 -1.64 -10.29 -3.60
C GLU A 160 -0.28 -9.80 -3.07
N ARG A 161 -0.24 -8.64 -2.40
CA ARG A 161 0.98 -8.15 -1.75
C ARG A 161 1.47 -9.04 -0.62
N LEU A 162 0.58 -9.48 0.27
CA LEU A 162 0.93 -10.39 1.36
C LEU A 162 1.48 -11.73 0.82
N ALA A 163 0.86 -12.27 -0.23
CA ALA A 163 1.36 -13.49 -0.87
C ALA A 163 2.76 -13.28 -1.47
N ALA A 164 2.99 -12.15 -2.15
CA ALA A 164 4.30 -11.80 -2.69
C ALA A 164 5.37 -11.64 -1.59
N MET A 165 5.02 -11.00 -0.47
CA MET A 165 5.91 -10.87 0.68
C MET A 165 6.31 -12.23 1.25
N ARG A 166 5.33 -13.09 1.57
CA ARG A 166 5.60 -14.43 2.11
C ARG A 166 6.50 -15.25 1.18
N ALA A 167 6.15 -15.30 -0.11
CA ALA A 167 6.96 -15.98 -1.11
C ALA A 167 8.38 -15.41 -1.21
N GLY A 168 8.53 -14.10 -1.03
CA GLY A 168 9.83 -13.42 -0.98
C GLY A 168 10.70 -13.86 0.21
N LEU A 169 10.13 -13.93 1.41
CA LEU A 169 10.84 -14.41 2.60
C LEU A 169 11.19 -15.90 2.50
N ASP A 170 10.27 -16.73 2.00
CA ASP A 170 10.52 -18.15 1.77
C ASP A 170 11.66 -18.39 0.76
N SER A 171 11.72 -17.58 -0.29
CA SER A 171 12.80 -17.60 -1.26
C SER A 171 14.13 -17.18 -0.63
N ALA A 172 14.13 -16.13 0.19
CA ALA A 172 15.31 -15.67 0.91
C ALA A 172 15.84 -16.74 1.88
N SER A 173 14.94 -17.36 2.66
CA SER A 173 15.25 -18.45 3.59
C SER A 173 15.93 -19.62 2.88
N ARG A 174 15.35 -20.11 1.78
CA ARG A 174 15.93 -21.20 0.98
C ARG A 174 17.30 -20.88 0.40
N ARG A 175 17.49 -19.64 -0.08
CA ARG A 175 18.76 -19.19 -0.65
C ARG A 175 19.88 -19.13 0.40
N MET A 176 19.56 -18.68 1.62
CA MET A 176 20.51 -18.61 2.73
C MET A 176 20.76 -19.96 3.40
N ARG A 177 19.83 -20.91 3.25
CA ARG A 177 19.75 -22.14 4.08
C ARG A 177 19.67 -21.79 5.57
N LEU A 178 18.87 -20.76 5.88
CA LEU A 178 18.59 -20.26 7.23
C LEU A 178 17.11 -19.92 7.33
N GLY A 179 16.52 -20.02 8.53
CA GLY A 179 15.13 -19.68 8.79
C GLY A 179 14.92 -18.17 8.89
N VAL A 180 13.97 -17.62 8.13
CA VAL A 180 13.51 -16.23 8.30
C VAL A 180 12.30 -16.24 9.23
N GLU A 181 12.36 -15.50 10.34
CA GLU A 181 11.28 -15.40 11.33
C GLU A 181 10.16 -14.46 10.79
N ALA A 182 9.32 -15.00 9.89
CA ALA A 182 8.26 -14.27 9.20
C ALA A 182 7.01 -14.02 10.09
N HIS A 183 7.15 -13.17 11.09
CA HIS A 183 6.02 -12.80 11.95
C HIS A 183 4.91 -12.06 11.18
N GLU A 184 3.67 -12.52 11.35
CA GLU A 184 2.50 -11.99 10.63
C GLU A 184 2.21 -10.52 10.93
N ASP A 185 2.43 -10.06 12.17
CA ASP A 185 2.22 -8.65 12.52
C ASP A 185 3.24 -7.74 11.83
N THR A 186 4.51 -8.16 11.75
CA THR A 186 5.54 -7.43 11.01
C THR A 186 5.26 -7.43 9.49
N LEU A 187 4.70 -8.51 8.94
CA LEU A 187 4.23 -8.54 7.55
C LEU A 187 3.10 -7.53 7.31
N ARG A 188 2.13 -7.45 8.24
CA ARG A 188 1.02 -6.49 8.15
C ARG A 188 1.48 -5.04 8.27
N GLU A 189 2.47 -4.76 9.10
CA GLU A 189 3.08 -3.43 9.20
C GLU A 189 3.79 -3.05 7.88
N ASN A 190 4.53 -3.98 7.27
CA ASN A 190 5.15 -3.77 5.97
C ASN A 190 4.14 -3.60 4.83
N LEU A 191 2.95 -4.20 4.92
CA LEU A 191 1.96 -4.24 3.84
C LEU A 191 1.66 -2.86 3.24
N TYR A 192 1.60 -1.82 4.06
CA TYR A 192 1.27 -0.46 3.65
C TYR A 192 2.50 0.46 3.55
N SER A 193 3.72 -0.09 3.60
CA SER A 193 4.95 0.66 3.32
C SER A 193 5.41 0.52 1.86
N ALA A 194 4.90 -0.48 1.13
CA ALA A 194 5.28 -0.77 -0.25
C ALA A 194 4.07 -1.04 -1.16
N GLU A 195 4.18 -0.60 -2.41
CA GLU A 195 3.28 -0.96 -3.51
C GLU A 195 3.75 -2.23 -4.23
N TYR A 196 5.07 -2.47 -4.22
CA TYR A 196 5.70 -3.66 -4.80
C TYR A 196 6.84 -4.14 -3.90
N PRO A 197 6.55 -5.04 -2.96
CA PRO A 197 7.51 -5.47 -1.97
C PRO A 197 8.56 -6.42 -2.57
N VAL A 198 9.83 -6.06 -2.42
CA VAL A 198 10.96 -6.93 -2.79
C VAL A 198 11.77 -7.25 -1.54
N PRO A 199 12.02 -8.55 -1.25
CA PRO A 199 12.81 -8.93 -0.09
C PRO A 199 14.28 -8.52 -0.29
N VAL A 200 14.87 -7.98 0.76
CA VAL A 200 16.29 -7.63 0.86
C VAL A 200 16.83 -8.37 2.06
N VAL A 201 17.97 -9.04 1.88
CA VAL A 201 18.71 -9.69 2.98
C VAL A 201 19.97 -8.90 3.19
N SER A 202 20.24 -8.49 4.43
CA SER A 202 21.49 -7.83 4.80
C SER A 202 22.05 -8.44 6.06
N GLY A 203 23.36 -8.31 6.23
CA GLY A 203 24.07 -8.69 7.46
C GLY A 203 24.27 -7.49 8.38
N PHE A 204 24.63 -7.75 9.64
CA PHE A 204 25.08 -6.75 10.61
C PHE A 204 26.30 -7.27 11.39
N ALA A 205 27.01 -6.38 12.10
CA ALA A 205 28.21 -6.78 12.84
C ALA A 205 27.93 -7.89 13.87
N GLN A 206 28.76 -8.94 13.86
CA GLN A 206 28.60 -10.13 14.70
C GLN A 206 28.63 -9.82 16.20
N GLU A 207 29.33 -8.76 16.62
CA GLU A 207 29.40 -8.29 18.00
C GLU A 207 28.02 -8.03 18.62
N PHE A 208 27.01 -7.67 17.82
CA PHE A 208 25.66 -7.45 18.32
C PHE A 208 24.94 -8.73 18.74
N LEU A 209 25.43 -9.92 18.36
CA LEU A 209 24.91 -11.19 18.86
C LEU A 209 25.20 -11.41 20.36
N ALA A 210 26.07 -10.61 20.97
CA ALA A 210 26.26 -10.60 22.42
C ALA A 210 25.06 -9.99 23.18
N LEU A 211 24.17 -9.26 22.50
CA LEU A 211 22.93 -8.76 23.09
C LEU A 211 21.96 -9.93 23.39
N PRO A 212 21.12 -9.82 24.44
CA PRO A 212 20.04 -10.78 24.66
C PRO A 212 19.17 -10.95 23.40
N PRO A 213 18.90 -12.20 22.94
CA PRO A 213 18.18 -12.45 21.68
C PRO A 213 16.86 -11.69 21.55
N GLU A 214 16.09 -11.59 22.64
CA GLU A 214 14.81 -10.86 22.64
C GLU A 214 14.97 -9.35 22.41
N ARG A 215 16.06 -8.74 22.89
CA ARG A 215 16.36 -7.32 22.60
C ARG A 215 16.68 -7.14 21.13
N LEU A 216 17.44 -8.04 20.53
CA LEU A 216 17.80 -8.01 19.11
C LEU A 216 16.57 -8.21 18.21
N ARG A 217 15.74 -9.22 18.49
CA ARG A 217 14.47 -9.45 17.79
C ARG A 217 13.53 -8.25 17.91
N SER A 218 13.42 -7.66 19.10
CA SER A 218 12.60 -6.46 19.30
C SER A 218 13.13 -5.26 18.51
N ALA A 219 14.46 -5.08 18.42
CA ALA A 219 15.06 -4.02 17.63
C ALA A 219 14.75 -4.18 16.13
N LEU A 220 14.92 -5.40 15.61
CA LEU A 220 14.58 -5.76 14.23
C LEU A 220 13.11 -5.49 13.91
N ARG A 221 12.18 -5.99 14.73
CA ARG A 221 10.74 -5.76 14.54
C ARG A 221 10.37 -4.27 14.59
N SER A 222 11.02 -3.47 15.43
CA SER A 222 10.77 -2.03 15.50
C SER A 222 11.15 -1.26 14.22
N LEU A 223 11.98 -1.88 13.36
CA LEU A 223 12.35 -1.37 12.04
C LEU A 223 11.60 -2.10 10.91
N MET A 224 10.60 -2.92 11.25
CA MET A 224 9.87 -3.78 10.34
C MET A 224 10.76 -4.83 9.63
N PHE A 225 11.87 -5.23 10.26
CA PHE A 225 12.81 -6.25 9.77
C PHE A 225 12.50 -7.61 10.38
N PHE A 226 12.89 -8.67 9.68
CA PHE A 226 12.67 -10.07 10.01
C PHE A 226 14.00 -10.71 10.46
N PRO A 227 14.07 -11.23 11.70
CA PRO A 227 15.24 -11.97 12.17
C PRO A 227 15.53 -13.20 11.32
N VAL A 228 16.80 -13.60 11.26
CA VAL A 228 17.24 -14.85 10.64
C VAL A 228 17.89 -15.72 11.71
N SER A 229 17.51 -16.99 11.73
CA SER A 229 17.99 -17.99 12.68
C SER A 229 18.47 -19.25 11.95
N ASP A 230 19.35 -20.02 12.59
CA ASP A 230 19.71 -21.37 12.13
C ASP A 230 18.65 -22.41 12.52
N ASP A 231 18.89 -23.67 12.16
CA ASP A 231 17.99 -24.80 12.45
C ASP A 231 17.82 -25.07 13.96
N ASP A 232 18.78 -24.62 14.79
CA ASP A 232 18.72 -24.71 16.26
C ASP A 232 17.96 -23.51 16.87
N GLY A 233 17.47 -22.57 16.05
CA GLY A 233 16.79 -21.35 16.51
C GLY A 233 17.72 -20.26 17.04
N ARG A 234 19.04 -20.37 16.80
CA ARG A 234 20.01 -19.35 17.19
C ARG A 234 20.05 -18.25 16.14
N LEU A 235 19.94 -17.00 16.60
CA LEU A 235 20.04 -15.82 15.75
C LEU A 235 21.38 -15.77 15.02
N GLN A 236 21.30 -15.54 13.73
CA GLN A 236 22.44 -15.31 12.86
C GLN A 236 22.62 -13.81 12.60
N PRO A 237 23.81 -13.33 12.18
CA PRO A 237 24.07 -11.91 11.95
C PRO A 237 23.46 -11.42 10.62
N TYR A 238 22.25 -11.88 10.30
CA TYR A 238 21.48 -11.57 9.11
C TYR A 238 20.05 -11.19 9.47
N PHE A 239 19.43 -10.41 8.60
CA PHE A 239 18.00 -10.12 8.66
C PHE A 239 17.45 -9.97 7.25
N ALA A 240 16.15 -10.16 7.12
CA ALA A 240 15.40 -9.80 5.93
C ALA A 240 14.59 -8.52 6.16
N ALA A 241 14.31 -7.77 5.11
CA ALA A 241 13.50 -6.57 5.10
C ALA A 241 12.76 -6.47 3.76
N PHE A 242 11.78 -5.58 3.65
CA PHE A 242 11.16 -5.23 2.37
C PHE A 242 11.51 -3.82 1.97
N ARG A 243 11.84 -3.66 0.68
CA ARG A 243 11.82 -2.37 0.00
C ARG A 243 10.60 -2.27 -0.88
N ASP A 244 10.18 -1.03 -1.14
CA ASP A 244 9.30 -0.73 -2.27
C ASP A 244 10.15 -0.52 -3.52
N GLY A 245 10.03 -1.39 -4.52
CA GLY A 245 10.80 -1.19 -5.74
C GLY A 245 11.12 -2.43 -6.54
N VAL A 246 12.03 -2.27 -7.50
CA VAL A 246 12.59 -3.39 -8.26
C VAL A 246 13.99 -3.73 -7.79
N SER A 247 14.53 -4.88 -8.23
CA SER A 247 15.84 -5.42 -7.87
C SER A 247 17.05 -4.64 -8.42
N LYS A 248 17.00 -3.30 -8.49
CA LYS A 248 18.12 -2.42 -8.85
C LYS A 248 18.68 -1.72 -7.62
N GLY A 249 20.01 -1.62 -7.53
CA GLY A 249 20.69 -0.90 -6.44
C GLY A 249 20.65 -1.62 -5.08
N GLN A 250 20.58 -2.95 -5.07
CA GLN A 250 20.37 -3.72 -3.83
C GLN A 250 21.44 -3.48 -2.77
N ARG A 251 22.71 -3.33 -3.15
CA ARG A 251 23.79 -3.03 -2.19
C ARG A 251 23.54 -1.76 -1.38
N ASN A 252 23.11 -0.68 -2.03
CA ASN A 252 22.83 0.59 -1.34
C ASN A 252 21.67 0.44 -0.33
N VAL A 253 20.66 -0.38 -0.67
CA VAL A 253 19.54 -0.67 0.22
C VAL A 253 19.98 -1.56 1.39
N GLU A 254 20.78 -2.59 1.11
CA GLU A 254 21.37 -3.48 2.13
C GLU A 254 22.22 -2.69 3.13
N ASP A 255 23.06 -1.77 2.66
CA ASP A 255 23.90 -0.91 3.49
C ASP A 255 23.07 0.09 4.31
N GLY A 256 22.05 0.69 3.69
CA GLY A 256 21.13 1.61 4.38
C GLY A 256 20.37 0.91 5.51
N TYR A 257 19.83 -0.28 5.26
CA TYR A 257 19.14 -1.07 6.29
C TYR A 257 20.10 -1.54 7.38
N ARG A 258 21.32 -1.96 7.02
CA ARG A 258 22.36 -2.31 7.99
C ARG A 258 22.66 -1.12 8.91
N ALA A 259 22.92 0.05 8.35
CA ALA A 259 23.22 1.25 9.11
C ALA A 259 22.07 1.64 10.06
N ALA A 260 20.82 1.52 9.61
CA ALA A 260 19.64 1.77 10.44
C ALA A 260 19.55 0.79 11.62
N LEU A 261 19.76 -0.51 11.37
CA LEU A 261 19.76 -1.53 12.41
C LEU A 261 20.91 -1.30 13.40
N GLU A 262 22.15 -1.15 12.94
CA GLU A 262 23.31 -0.98 13.83
C GLU A 262 23.20 0.29 14.68
N SER A 263 22.68 1.38 14.12
CA SER A 263 22.38 2.60 14.89
C SER A 263 21.40 2.31 16.03
N ARG A 264 20.33 1.55 15.76
CA ARG A 264 19.36 1.13 16.77
C ARG A 264 19.97 0.20 17.83
N LEU A 265 20.82 -0.73 17.42
CA LEU A 265 21.47 -1.69 18.32
C LEU A 265 22.49 -1.02 19.24
N ARG A 266 23.28 -0.07 18.75
CA ARG A 266 24.20 0.73 19.58
C ARG A 266 23.47 1.48 20.70
N GLN A 267 22.29 2.03 20.41
CA GLN A 267 21.45 2.70 21.43
C GLN A 267 20.98 1.76 22.54
N LEU A 268 20.88 0.45 22.27
CA LEU A 268 20.48 -0.56 23.27
C LEU A 268 21.67 -1.05 24.12
N GLN A 269 22.91 -0.82 23.69
CA GLN A 269 24.11 -1.12 24.47
C GLN A 269 24.43 -0.02 25.48
N THR A 270 24.05 1.23 25.19
CA THR A 270 24.26 2.37 26.10
C THR A 270 23.22 2.47 27.23
N LYS A 271 22.19 1.60 27.25
CA LYS A 271 21.10 1.59 28.23
C LYS A 271 21.08 0.29 29.04
#